data_AF-A0A7Y5H794-F1
#
_entry.id   AF-A0A7Y5H794-F1
#
_cell.length_a   1.000
_cell.length_b   1.000
_cell.length_c   1.000
_cell.angle_alpha   90.00
_cell.angle_beta   90.00
_cell.angle_gamma   90.00
#
_symmetry.space_group_name_H-M   'P 1'
#
loop_
_entity.id
_entity.type
_entity.pdbx_description
1 polymer ?
#
loop_
_entity_poly.entity_id
_entity_poly.type
_entity_poly.pdbx_seq_one_letter_code
_entity_poly.pdbx_strand_id
1 'polypeptide(L)'
;MKRGSAAALCLLAALPALAEDAGEAEYQRRRRAAAGAVGKSHRLAARWCADNGLPIPAWQEWTESLDVEPDHEEARRALGFVRRGDTWVRDGGANPPLVNDGKPREIAERLEVYRKKRTATEVTAARELAALARWAEERGYSRRATDLWILVRRYDGQNEAALKGSGWEQAGDGWYPAAEAAARRTLLRALEDADGGKAAERQGDLTRDSGLKLERRVSGHFDIEGKLPQAELARITRASETARAAFQEAFSIEEKRRVGRMTAVFLGSHADHLRFLTRCTPLDERERASYAALGGWSTFQPSITFEVWAADPAPGYYAEASAHLIAHLLLVGCFKLKDPPAWLQEGYAFWLSDRLFSAARVRCTDQTRNTGPDARADSTLLWRRDLRRGLREGTDPDMRTVLRARFDDLKLDSMVKAWSLVDWILETKPEALRGYADRLADGDPAVEALFELLGVEDYDGLQSRWAAWLAEKL
;
A
#
# COMPACT_ATOMS: atom_id res chain seq x y z
N MET A 1 14.25 -10.80 76.54
CA MET A 1 14.00 -11.45 75.23
C MET A 1 13.52 -10.41 74.21
N LYS A 2 14.11 -10.49 73.03
CA LYS A 2 14.09 -9.62 71.84
C LYS A 2 12.77 -8.87 71.54
N ARG A 3 12.80 -7.54 71.58
CA ARG A 3 11.88 -6.64 70.87
C ARG A 3 12.70 -5.69 69.99
N GLY A 4 12.78 -6.01 68.71
CA GLY A 4 13.47 -5.20 67.71
C GLY A 4 13.43 -5.90 66.37
N SER A 5 12.44 -5.56 65.53
CA SER A 5 12.47 -5.82 64.06
C SER A 5 11.20 -5.42 63.28
N ALA A 6 10.24 -4.68 63.84
CA ALA A 6 9.03 -4.31 63.09
C ALA A 6 9.16 -3.01 62.29
N ALA A 7 9.95 -2.02 62.74
CA ALA A 7 10.06 -0.71 62.09
C ALA A 7 10.94 -0.70 60.82
N ALA A 8 11.87 -1.65 60.68
CA ALA A 8 12.74 -1.76 59.50
C ALA A 8 12.02 -2.37 58.28
N LEU A 9 10.93 -3.12 58.48
CA LEU A 9 10.16 -3.71 57.38
C LEU A 9 9.24 -2.69 56.67
N CYS A 10 8.73 -1.67 57.38
CA CYS A 10 7.88 -0.65 56.76
C CYS A 10 8.65 0.35 55.87
N LEU A 11 9.94 0.60 56.14
CA LEU A 11 10.77 1.49 55.32
C LEU A 11 11.16 0.89 53.96
N LEU A 12 11.26 -0.44 53.86
CA LEU A 12 11.57 -1.13 52.60
C LEU A 12 10.38 -1.18 51.63
N ALA A 13 9.15 -1.09 52.14
CA ALA A 13 7.93 -1.08 51.32
C ALA A 13 7.57 0.29 50.74
N ALA A 14 8.12 1.40 51.28
CA ALA A 14 7.88 2.76 50.79
C ALA A 14 8.88 3.24 49.72
N LEU A 15 10.05 2.60 49.64
CA LEU A 15 11.08 2.92 48.63
C LEU A 15 10.63 2.66 47.18
N PRO A 16 9.86 1.59 46.86
CA PRO A 16 9.34 1.39 45.51
C PRO A 16 8.39 2.51 45.06
N ALA A 17 7.48 2.95 45.92
CA ALA A 17 6.50 4.01 45.59
C ALA A 17 7.17 5.39 45.37
N LEU A 18 8.15 5.76 46.21
CA LEU A 18 8.90 7.01 46.02
C LEU A 18 9.81 6.96 44.78
N ALA A 19 10.34 5.79 44.42
CA ALA A 19 11.12 5.60 43.20
C ALA A 19 10.23 5.66 41.94
N GLU A 20 9.01 5.13 42.00
CA GLU A 20 8.00 5.28 40.95
C GLU A 20 7.64 6.76 40.72
N ASP A 21 7.43 7.53 41.79
CA ASP A 21 7.12 8.96 41.71
C ASP A 21 8.26 9.80 41.09
N ALA A 22 9.51 9.50 41.44
CA ALA A 22 10.68 10.20 40.86
C ALA A 22 10.86 9.86 39.38
N GLY A 23 10.65 8.60 38.99
CA GLY A 23 10.68 8.16 37.60
C GLY A 23 9.58 8.80 36.74
N GLU A 24 8.38 8.93 37.30
CA GLU A 24 7.26 9.60 36.63
C GLU A 24 7.53 11.08 36.38
N ALA A 25 8.01 11.80 37.40
CA ALA A 25 8.34 13.22 37.28
C ALA A 25 9.42 13.48 36.21
N GLU A 26 10.44 12.61 36.14
CA GLU A 26 11.46 12.61 35.10
C GLU A 26 10.86 12.37 33.71
N TYR A 27 10.02 11.34 33.56
CA TYR A 27 9.34 11.03 32.30
C TYR A 27 8.52 12.21 31.81
N GLN A 28 7.67 12.80 32.68
CA GLN A 28 6.83 13.94 32.32
C GLN A 28 7.66 15.17 31.94
N ARG A 29 8.80 15.40 32.60
CA ARG A 29 9.71 16.49 32.23
C ARG A 29 10.30 16.28 30.83
N ARG A 30 10.78 15.08 30.53
CA ARG A 30 11.34 14.75 29.20
C ARG A 30 10.27 14.77 28.11
N ARG A 31 9.07 14.25 28.41
CA ARG A 31 7.91 14.32 27.51
C ARG A 31 7.56 15.76 27.17
N ARG A 32 7.47 16.65 28.15
CA ARG A 32 7.24 18.09 27.91
C ARG A 32 8.35 18.73 27.08
N ALA A 33 9.61 18.38 27.33
CA ALA A 33 10.73 18.89 26.55
C ALA A 33 10.69 18.42 25.09
N ALA A 34 10.45 17.13 24.84
CA ALA A 34 10.29 16.57 23.50
C ALA A 34 9.09 17.18 22.78
N ALA A 35 7.93 17.26 23.44
CA ALA A 35 6.73 17.90 22.90
C ALA A 35 6.97 19.37 22.54
N GLY A 36 7.64 20.13 23.40
CA GLY A 36 8.01 21.53 23.13
C GLY A 36 8.93 21.70 21.92
N ALA A 37 9.89 20.79 21.73
CA ALA A 37 10.79 20.80 20.58
C ALA A 37 10.08 20.45 19.26
N VAL A 38 9.23 19.41 19.29
CA VAL A 38 8.40 18.96 18.15
C VAL A 38 7.41 20.07 17.77
N GLY A 39 6.63 20.57 18.73
CA GLY A 39 5.64 21.60 18.51
C GLY A 39 6.27 22.90 18.00
N LYS A 40 7.41 23.33 18.56
CA LYS A 40 8.15 24.49 18.03
C LYS A 40 8.48 24.36 16.54
N SER A 41 8.87 23.17 16.09
CA SER A 41 9.22 22.91 14.70
C SER A 41 8.00 23.05 13.78
N HIS A 42 6.86 22.48 14.18
CA HIS A 42 5.58 22.65 13.48
C HIS A 42 5.14 24.12 13.42
N ARG A 43 5.22 24.87 14.53
CA ARG A 43 4.85 26.30 14.54
C ARG A 43 5.71 27.15 13.62
N LEU A 44 7.02 26.85 13.53
CA LEU A 44 7.91 27.53 12.58
C LEU A 44 7.52 27.25 11.13
N ALA A 45 7.15 26.01 10.80
CA ALA A 45 6.63 25.66 9.49
C ALA A 45 5.29 26.36 9.21
N ALA A 46 4.37 26.36 10.19
CA ALA A 46 3.05 26.97 10.08
C ALA A 46 3.12 28.48 9.82
N ARG A 47 3.96 29.21 10.58
CA ARG A 47 4.22 30.65 10.34
C ARG A 47 4.77 30.90 8.95
N TRP A 48 5.77 30.12 8.53
CA TRP A 48 6.32 30.26 7.19
C TRP A 48 5.25 30.04 6.12
N CYS A 49 4.38 29.04 6.27
CA CYS A 49 3.26 28.81 5.35
C CYS A 49 2.28 30.00 5.32
N ALA A 50 1.91 30.53 6.48
CA ALA A 50 1.03 31.70 6.58
C ALA A 50 1.64 32.93 5.88
N ASP A 51 2.92 33.21 6.12
CA ASP A 51 3.66 34.31 5.50
C ASP A 51 3.83 34.16 3.98
N ASN A 52 3.64 32.94 3.45
CA ASN A 52 3.80 32.61 2.03
C ASN A 52 2.47 32.32 1.33
N GLY A 53 1.32 32.67 1.92
CA GLY A 53 0.01 32.47 1.29
C GLY A 53 -0.36 31.00 1.10
N LEU A 54 0.09 30.14 2.03
CA LEU A 54 -0.24 28.71 2.08
C LEU A 54 -1.09 28.39 3.32
N PRO A 55 -2.31 28.95 3.44
CA PRO A 55 -3.14 28.81 4.62
C PRO A 55 -3.54 27.34 4.91
N ILE A 56 -3.71 26.49 3.88
CA ILE A 56 -4.02 25.06 4.08
C ILE A 56 -2.86 24.34 4.80
N PRO A 57 -1.63 24.33 4.27
CA PRO A 57 -0.45 23.86 5.01
C PRO A 57 -0.28 24.50 6.39
N ALA A 58 -0.50 25.81 6.53
CA ALA A 58 -0.35 26.49 7.81
C ALA A 58 -1.32 25.91 8.85
N TRP A 59 -2.59 25.75 8.48
CA TRP A 59 -3.63 25.17 9.35
C TRP A 59 -3.29 23.74 9.76
N GLN A 60 -2.76 22.92 8.84
CA GLN A 60 -2.31 21.56 9.14
C GLN A 60 -1.17 21.56 10.17
N GLU A 61 -0.14 22.37 9.96
CA GLU A 61 1.01 22.45 10.87
C GLU A 61 0.63 23.01 12.25
N TRP A 62 -0.33 23.94 12.33
CA TRP A 62 -0.89 24.37 13.61
C TRP A 62 -1.62 23.25 14.34
N THR A 63 -2.34 22.40 13.61
CA THR A 63 -3.04 21.23 14.16
C THR A 63 -2.03 20.21 14.70
N GLU A 64 -0.99 19.88 13.92
CA GLU A 64 0.11 19.00 14.35
C GLU A 64 0.82 19.55 15.61
N SER A 65 0.98 20.87 15.72
CA SER A 65 1.53 21.48 16.95
C SER A 65 0.61 21.28 18.16
N LEU A 66 -0.72 21.29 18.01
CA LEU A 66 -1.64 21.06 19.13
C LEU A 66 -1.75 19.59 19.52
N ASP A 67 -1.51 18.66 18.58
CA ASP A 67 -1.47 17.22 18.91
C ASP A 67 -0.38 16.92 19.96
N VAL A 68 0.75 17.64 19.93
CA VAL A 68 1.87 17.46 20.88
C VAL A 68 1.84 18.46 22.04
N GLU A 69 1.35 19.68 21.82
CA GLU A 69 1.21 20.72 22.84
C GLU A 69 -0.23 21.25 22.87
N PRO A 70 -1.19 20.52 23.49
CA PRO A 70 -2.61 20.83 23.42
C PRO A 70 -2.98 22.24 23.88
N ASP A 71 -2.24 22.82 24.81
CA ASP A 71 -2.55 24.14 25.39
C ASP A 71 -1.70 25.28 24.82
N HIS A 72 -1.02 25.07 23.68
CA HIS A 72 -0.19 26.11 23.08
C HIS A 72 -1.05 27.29 22.57
N GLU A 73 -0.92 28.44 23.24
CA GLU A 73 -1.76 29.63 23.04
C GLU A 73 -1.79 30.13 21.60
N GLU A 74 -0.62 30.21 20.95
CA GLU A 74 -0.53 30.69 19.57
C GLU A 74 -1.23 29.76 18.56
N ALA A 75 -1.02 28.45 18.68
CA ALA A 75 -1.55 27.48 17.74
C ALA A 75 -3.08 27.40 17.87
N ARG A 76 -3.59 27.46 19.10
CA ARG A 76 -5.02 27.60 19.38
C ARG A 76 -5.62 28.86 18.74
N ARG A 77 -4.99 30.03 18.92
CA ARG A 77 -5.46 31.26 18.27
C ARG A 77 -5.43 31.16 16.74
N ALA A 78 -4.36 30.58 16.18
CA ALA A 78 -4.22 30.40 14.73
C ALA A 78 -5.30 29.47 14.15
N LEU A 79 -5.80 28.50 14.94
CA LEU A 79 -6.92 27.63 14.59
C LEU A 79 -8.30 28.21 15.00
N GLY A 80 -8.35 29.47 15.44
CA GLY A 80 -9.57 30.19 15.79
C GLY A 80 -10.21 29.83 17.12
N PHE A 81 -9.43 29.28 18.06
CA PHE A 81 -9.84 29.15 19.44
C PHE A 81 -9.66 30.47 20.18
N VAL A 82 -10.62 30.79 21.05
CA VAL A 82 -10.59 31.94 21.95
C VAL A 82 -10.63 31.43 23.38
N ARG A 83 -9.86 32.05 24.26
CA ARG A 83 -9.83 31.70 25.68
C ARG A 83 -11.00 32.36 26.40
N ARG A 84 -11.91 31.56 26.98
CA ARG A 84 -13.01 32.02 27.85
C ARG A 84 -12.84 31.41 29.23
N GLY A 85 -12.33 32.21 30.18
CA GLY A 85 -11.87 31.73 31.47
C GLY A 85 -10.66 30.80 31.33
N ASP A 86 -10.73 29.61 31.93
CA ASP A 86 -9.67 28.59 31.87
C ASP A 86 -9.85 27.60 30.71
N THR A 87 -10.82 27.83 29.84
CA THR A 87 -11.14 26.93 28.73
C THR A 87 -10.90 27.60 27.38
N TRP A 88 -10.44 26.79 26.44
CA TRP A 88 -10.32 27.17 25.04
C TRP A 88 -11.57 26.72 24.30
N VAL A 89 -12.34 27.68 23.78
CA VAL A 89 -13.52 27.41 22.97
C VAL A 89 -13.24 27.78 21.53
N ARG A 90 -13.69 26.93 20.59
CA ARG A 90 -13.61 27.26 19.16
C ARG A 90 -14.66 28.33 18.88
N ASP A 91 -14.24 29.48 18.35
CA ASP A 91 -15.18 30.48 17.91
C ASP A 91 -15.80 30.00 16.59
N GLY A 92 -17.14 29.93 16.50
CA GLY A 92 -17.88 29.15 15.50
C GLY A 92 -17.67 29.55 14.03
N GLY A 93 -16.82 30.54 13.74
CA GLY A 93 -16.49 31.00 12.39
C GLY A 93 -15.17 30.46 11.81
N ALA A 94 -14.31 29.79 12.61
CA ALA A 94 -13.00 29.36 12.15
C ALA A 94 -13.05 28.03 11.40
N ASN A 95 -13.36 28.08 10.10
CA ASN A 95 -13.27 26.94 9.20
C ASN A 95 -11.85 26.75 8.69
N PRO A 96 -11.43 25.50 8.39
CA PRO A 96 -10.21 25.27 7.63
C PRO A 96 -10.26 26.07 6.33
N PRO A 97 -9.14 26.68 5.90
CA PRO A 97 -9.09 27.36 4.62
C PRO A 97 -9.34 26.36 3.48
N LEU A 98 -10.02 26.82 2.42
CA LEU A 98 -10.39 25.98 1.28
C LEU A 98 -9.45 26.13 0.08
N VAL A 99 -8.69 27.22 0.01
CA VAL A 99 -7.78 27.54 -1.10
C VAL A 99 -6.49 28.16 -0.58
N ASN A 100 -5.40 28.00 -1.35
CA ASN A 100 -4.15 28.74 -1.13
C ASN A 100 -4.16 30.05 -1.92
N ASP A 101 -3.38 31.03 -1.46
CA ASP A 101 -3.33 32.37 -2.04
C ASP A 101 -2.30 32.44 -3.18
N GLY A 102 -2.77 32.78 -4.38
CA GLY A 102 -1.92 33.09 -5.52
C GLY A 102 -2.27 32.28 -6.78
N LYS A 103 -1.42 32.41 -7.81
CA LYS A 103 -1.61 31.67 -9.06
C LYS A 103 -1.16 30.20 -8.87
N PRO A 104 -1.79 29.23 -9.57
CA PRO A 104 -1.45 27.81 -9.41
C PRO A 104 0.03 27.47 -9.53
N ARG A 105 0.77 28.11 -10.44
CA ARG A 105 2.21 27.91 -10.61
C ARG A 105 3.02 28.40 -9.40
N GLU A 106 2.70 29.57 -8.87
CA GLU A 106 3.35 30.14 -7.69
C GLU A 106 3.06 29.29 -6.44
N ILE A 107 1.82 28.81 -6.30
CA ILE A 107 1.42 27.87 -5.25
C ILE A 107 2.25 26.59 -5.33
N ALA A 108 2.41 26.01 -6.53
CA ALA A 108 3.21 24.79 -6.73
C ALA A 108 4.69 24.98 -6.33
N GLU A 109 5.29 26.11 -6.69
CA GLU A 109 6.67 26.46 -6.32
C GLU A 109 6.82 26.63 -4.80
N ARG A 110 5.88 27.32 -4.12
CA ARG A 110 5.89 27.47 -2.66
C ARG A 110 5.64 26.16 -1.93
N LEU A 111 4.75 25.31 -2.44
CA LEU A 111 4.51 23.98 -1.88
C LEU A 111 5.76 23.09 -1.95
N GLU A 112 6.59 23.24 -2.97
CA GLU A 112 7.86 22.51 -3.05
C GLU A 112 8.85 22.97 -1.96
N VAL A 113 8.95 24.27 -1.70
CA VAL A 113 9.75 24.80 -0.59
C VAL A 113 9.20 24.34 0.77
N TYR A 114 7.87 24.34 0.92
CA TYR A 114 7.19 23.83 2.11
C TYR A 114 7.54 22.37 2.37
N ARG A 115 7.47 21.49 1.36
CA ARG A 115 7.79 20.06 1.51
C ARG A 115 9.18 19.85 2.11
N LYS A 116 10.19 20.58 1.62
CA LYS A 116 11.55 20.51 2.17
C LYS A 116 11.62 20.94 3.63
N LYS A 117 10.90 22.00 4.01
CA LYS A 117 10.80 22.45 5.41
C LYS A 117 10.08 21.43 6.28
N ARG A 118 8.98 20.87 5.80
CA ARG A 118 8.21 19.85 6.49
C ARG A 118 9.04 18.59 6.74
N THR A 119 9.80 18.13 5.76
CA THR A 119 10.75 17.01 5.95
C THR A 119 11.76 17.31 7.06
N ALA A 120 12.29 18.53 7.15
CA ALA A 120 13.19 18.91 8.25
C ALA A 120 12.49 18.94 9.62
N THR A 121 11.23 19.39 9.67
CA THR A 121 10.36 19.32 10.86
C THR A 121 10.14 17.86 11.29
N GLU A 122 9.77 16.99 10.34
CA GLU A 122 9.53 15.56 10.57
C GLU A 122 10.78 14.84 11.10
N VAL A 123 11.96 15.09 10.51
CA VAL A 123 13.24 14.53 10.99
C VAL A 123 13.53 14.98 12.42
N THR A 124 13.29 16.25 12.74
CA THR A 124 13.48 16.77 14.10
C THR A 124 12.53 16.08 15.07
N ALA A 125 11.24 16.00 14.71
CA ALA A 125 10.22 15.40 15.55
C ALA A 125 10.51 13.91 15.83
N ALA A 126 10.82 13.14 14.80
CA ALA A 126 11.19 11.73 14.90
C ALA A 126 12.39 11.53 15.84
N ARG A 127 13.42 12.38 15.74
CA ARG A 127 14.62 12.30 16.58
C ARG A 127 14.30 12.51 18.06
N GLU A 128 13.57 13.58 18.40
CA GLU A 128 13.24 13.91 19.80
C GLU A 128 12.35 12.83 20.44
N LEU A 129 11.34 12.37 19.70
CA LEU A 129 10.44 11.31 20.17
C LEU A 129 11.15 9.96 20.31
N ALA A 130 12.03 9.60 19.39
CA ALA A 130 12.81 8.36 19.46
C ALA A 130 13.79 8.35 20.64
N ALA A 131 14.38 9.50 20.98
CA ALA A 131 15.23 9.63 22.16
C ALA A 131 14.42 9.40 23.45
N LEU A 132 13.20 9.92 23.53
CA LEU A 132 12.31 9.68 24.66
C LEU A 132 11.81 8.22 24.72
N ALA A 133 11.52 7.61 23.57
CA ALA A 133 11.08 6.22 23.47
C ALA A 133 12.14 5.27 24.01
N ARG A 134 13.40 5.40 23.55
CA ARG A 134 14.54 4.60 24.07
C ARG A 134 14.73 4.77 25.57
N TRP A 135 14.67 6.01 26.07
CA TRP A 135 14.76 6.27 27.51
C TRP A 135 13.63 5.59 28.29
N ALA A 136 12.41 5.58 27.74
CA ALA A 136 11.28 4.91 28.35
C ALA A 136 11.46 3.38 28.38
N GLU A 137 12.01 2.78 27.31
CA GLU A 137 12.35 1.34 27.27
C GLU A 137 13.39 0.96 28.31
N GLU A 138 14.48 1.73 28.40
CA GLU A 138 15.58 1.52 29.37
C GLU A 138 15.10 1.56 30.83
N ARG A 139 13.97 2.21 31.09
CA ARG A 139 13.34 2.33 32.42
C ARG A 139 12.17 1.37 32.64
N GLY A 140 11.87 0.49 31.68
CA GLY A 140 10.78 -0.47 31.79
C GLY A 140 9.38 0.11 31.57
N TYR A 141 9.27 1.32 31.00
CA TYR A 141 7.98 1.92 30.66
C TYR A 141 7.44 1.43 29.31
N SER A 142 7.29 0.11 29.13
CA SER A 142 7.05 -0.53 27.83
C SER A 142 5.85 0.06 27.07
N ARG A 143 4.69 0.24 27.71
CA ARG A 143 3.51 0.83 27.05
C ARG A 143 3.77 2.23 26.51
N ARG A 144 4.43 3.09 27.30
CA ARG A 144 4.76 4.47 26.90
C ARG A 144 5.80 4.51 25.79
N ALA A 145 6.76 3.61 25.83
CA ALA A 145 7.71 3.45 24.75
C ALA A 145 7.00 3.07 23.45
N THR A 146 6.10 2.09 23.48
CA THR A 146 5.26 1.72 22.33
C THR A 146 4.45 2.90 21.79
N ASP A 147 3.76 3.66 22.66
CA ASP A 147 3.01 4.85 22.26
C ASP A 147 3.91 5.89 21.58
N LEU A 148 5.13 6.09 22.10
CA LEU A 148 6.12 7.00 21.50
C LEU A 148 6.66 6.48 20.17
N TRP A 149 6.87 5.17 20.01
CA TRP A 149 7.30 4.58 18.74
C TRP A 149 6.23 4.69 17.65
N ILE A 150 4.95 4.59 18.02
CA ILE A 150 3.83 4.90 17.12
C ILE A 150 3.92 6.36 16.66
N LEU A 151 4.19 7.30 17.56
CA LEU A 151 4.38 8.71 17.19
C LEU A 151 5.62 8.94 16.33
N VAL A 152 6.75 8.28 16.61
CA VAL A 152 7.95 8.37 15.76
C VAL A 152 7.64 7.94 14.33
N ARG A 153 6.88 6.85 14.14
CA ARG A 153 6.49 6.37 12.80
C ARG A 153 5.60 7.32 12.02
N ARG A 154 4.82 8.18 12.70
CA ARG A 154 4.05 9.24 12.05
C ARG A 154 4.97 10.21 11.31
N TYR A 155 6.16 10.48 11.87
CA TYR A 155 7.15 11.42 11.32
C TYR A 155 8.21 10.75 10.45
N ASP A 156 8.66 9.56 10.83
CA ASP A 156 9.65 8.76 10.11
C ASP A 156 9.15 7.31 10.00
N GLY A 157 8.36 7.06 8.95
CA GLY A 157 7.75 5.75 8.72
C GLY A 157 8.75 4.64 8.38
N GLN A 158 10.03 4.98 8.11
CA GLN A 158 11.11 4.03 7.82
C GLN A 158 12.03 3.81 9.03
N ASN A 159 11.73 4.43 10.18
CA ASN A 159 12.54 4.28 11.38
C ASN A 159 12.47 2.83 11.91
N GLU A 160 13.54 2.07 11.71
CA GLU A 160 13.57 0.64 12.07
C GLU A 160 13.28 0.38 13.55
N ALA A 161 13.82 1.22 14.44
CA ALA A 161 13.58 1.11 15.88
C ALA A 161 12.11 1.35 16.21
N ALA A 162 11.48 2.34 15.56
CA ALA A 162 10.06 2.62 15.75
C ALA A 162 9.15 1.55 15.15
N LEU A 163 9.53 0.96 14.01
CA LEU A 163 8.84 -0.19 13.42
C LEU A 163 8.85 -1.37 14.40
N LYS A 164 10.03 -1.79 14.87
CA LYS A 164 10.16 -2.85 15.89
C LYS A 164 9.40 -2.52 17.18
N GLY A 165 9.63 -1.32 17.72
CA GLY A 165 9.06 -0.88 19.00
C GLY A 165 7.54 -0.66 18.99
N SER A 166 6.93 -0.54 17.80
CA SER A 166 5.47 -0.48 17.60
C SER A 166 4.85 -1.81 17.15
N GLY A 167 5.60 -2.91 17.20
CA GLY A 167 5.09 -4.25 16.89
C GLY A 167 5.02 -4.57 15.39
N TRP A 168 5.75 -3.81 14.55
CA TRP A 168 5.93 -4.15 13.14
C TRP A 168 7.07 -5.14 13.01
N GLU A 169 6.95 -6.02 12.03
CA GLU A 169 7.90 -7.09 11.76
C GLU A 169 8.34 -7.03 10.30
N GLN A 170 9.58 -7.46 10.06
CA GLN A 170 10.11 -7.58 8.72
C GLN A 170 9.61 -8.89 8.07
N ALA A 171 9.19 -8.79 6.81
CA ALA A 171 8.89 -9.94 5.96
C ALA A 171 9.35 -9.62 4.53
N GLY A 172 10.34 -10.37 4.03
CA GLY A 172 11.03 -10.01 2.79
C GLY A 172 11.76 -8.67 2.94
N ASP A 173 11.58 -7.79 1.95
CA ASP A 173 12.22 -6.46 1.90
C ASP A 173 11.37 -5.36 2.59
N GLY A 174 10.21 -5.71 3.14
CA GLY A 174 9.24 -4.77 3.71
C GLY A 174 8.98 -4.95 5.21
N TRP A 175 8.38 -3.91 5.79
CA TRP A 175 7.89 -3.89 7.17
C TRP A 175 6.36 -3.89 7.18
N TYR A 176 5.78 -4.74 8.03
CA TYR A 176 4.34 -4.94 8.10
C TYR A 176 3.86 -5.11 9.54
N PRO A 177 2.57 -4.84 9.86
CA PRO A 177 1.98 -5.26 11.12
C PRO A 177 2.20 -6.77 11.34
N ALA A 178 2.42 -7.21 12.58
CA ALA A 178 2.82 -8.60 12.88
C ALA A 178 1.97 -9.68 12.20
N ALA A 179 0.63 -9.56 12.25
CA ALA A 179 -0.28 -10.50 11.59
C ALA A 179 -0.07 -10.55 10.06
N GLU A 180 0.12 -9.39 9.46
CA GLU A 180 0.38 -9.24 8.03
C GLU A 180 1.77 -9.80 7.65
N ALA A 181 2.79 -9.53 8.46
CA ALA A 181 4.13 -10.06 8.28
C ALA A 181 4.13 -11.60 8.36
N ALA A 182 3.34 -12.18 9.27
CA ALA A 182 3.18 -13.62 9.37
C ALA A 182 2.54 -14.21 8.10
N ALA A 183 1.45 -13.63 7.59
CA ALA A 183 0.81 -14.05 6.35
C ALA A 183 1.79 -13.96 5.16
N ARG A 184 2.58 -12.88 5.08
CA ARG A 184 3.61 -12.72 4.04
C ARG A 184 4.71 -13.76 4.12
N ARG A 185 5.21 -14.07 5.32
CA ARG A 185 6.22 -15.13 5.48
C ARG A 185 5.70 -16.49 5.03
N THR A 186 4.42 -16.78 5.24
CA THR A 186 3.79 -17.99 4.70
C THR A 186 3.79 -17.99 3.18
N LEU A 187 3.39 -16.88 2.55
CA LEU A 187 3.40 -16.75 1.08
C LEU A 187 4.81 -16.79 0.48
N LEU A 188 5.79 -16.15 1.11
CA LEU A 188 7.19 -16.17 0.67
C LEU A 188 7.79 -17.58 0.76
N ARG A 189 7.48 -18.32 1.83
CA ARG A 189 7.86 -19.74 1.93
C ARG A 189 7.17 -20.58 0.84
N ALA A 190 5.87 -20.35 0.61
CA ALA A 190 5.16 -21.02 -0.47
C ALA A 190 5.78 -20.72 -1.84
N LEU A 191 6.25 -19.48 -2.07
CA LEU A 191 6.98 -19.09 -3.27
C LEU A 191 8.33 -19.80 -3.42
N GLU A 192 9.07 -19.98 -2.34
CA GLU A 192 10.34 -20.72 -2.31
C GLU A 192 10.12 -22.22 -2.56
N ASP A 193 9.09 -22.79 -1.93
CA ASP A 193 8.76 -24.22 -1.97
C ASP A 193 7.98 -24.65 -3.23
N ALA A 194 7.44 -23.69 -3.98
CA ALA A 194 6.65 -23.97 -5.18
C ALA A 194 7.46 -24.76 -6.23
N ASP A 195 6.76 -25.58 -7.01
CA ASP A 195 7.36 -26.31 -8.13
C ASP A 195 7.81 -25.32 -9.21
N GLY A 196 9.12 -25.23 -9.43
CA GLY A 196 9.70 -24.45 -10.53
C GLY A 196 9.50 -25.10 -11.90
N GLY A 197 8.70 -26.18 -11.98
CA GLY A 197 8.47 -26.97 -13.17
C GLY A 197 9.71 -27.76 -13.60
N LYS A 198 9.60 -28.48 -14.70
CA LYS A 198 10.71 -29.20 -15.34
C LYS A 198 11.03 -28.57 -16.68
N ALA A 199 12.32 -28.45 -16.99
CA ALA A 199 12.75 -28.10 -18.34
C ALA A 199 12.20 -29.14 -19.33
N ALA A 200 11.66 -28.67 -20.45
CA ALA A 200 11.11 -29.53 -21.50
C ALA A 200 11.96 -29.43 -22.76
N GLU A 201 12.44 -30.57 -23.27
CA GLU A 201 13.25 -30.62 -24.50
C GLU A 201 12.41 -30.37 -25.76
N ARG A 202 11.14 -30.79 -25.74
CA ARG A 202 10.22 -30.61 -26.86
C ARG A 202 9.79 -29.15 -26.93
N GLN A 203 10.11 -28.48 -28.03
CA GLN A 203 9.56 -27.15 -28.36
C GLN A 203 8.03 -27.20 -28.33
N GLY A 204 7.40 -26.23 -27.67
CA GLY A 204 5.96 -26.10 -27.69
C GLY A 204 5.46 -25.47 -28.99
N ASP A 205 4.14 -25.41 -29.13
CA ASP A 205 3.50 -24.97 -30.37
C ASP A 205 3.83 -23.50 -30.68
N LEU A 206 3.84 -22.63 -29.66
CA LEU A 206 4.15 -21.21 -29.80
C LEU A 206 5.60 -20.94 -30.24
N THR A 207 6.57 -21.70 -29.74
CA THR A 207 7.96 -21.67 -30.23
C THR A 207 8.02 -21.96 -31.73
N ARG A 208 7.30 -22.99 -32.19
CA ARG A 208 7.29 -23.37 -33.61
C ARG A 208 6.61 -22.31 -34.47
N ASP A 209 5.46 -21.81 -34.03
CA ASP A 209 4.65 -20.85 -34.78
C ASP A 209 5.32 -19.48 -34.87
N SER A 210 5.95 -19.03 -33.78
CA SER A 210 6.70 -17.76 -33.77
C SER A 210 7.99 -17.85 -34.59
N GLY A 211 8.57 -19.05 -34.73
CA GLY A 211 9.91 -19.25 -35.25
C GLY A 211 11.00 -18.68 -34.33
N LEU A 212 10.69 -18.47 -33.04
CA LEU A 212 11.64 -18.08 -32.02
C LEU A 212 12.25 -19.33 -31.40
N LYS A 213 13.53 -19.28 -31.03
CA LYS A 213 14.12 -20.29 -30.13
C LYS A 213 13.83 -19.91 -28.68
N LEU A 214 12.88 -20.57 -28.05
CA LEU A 214 12.50 -20.34 -26.66
C LEU A 214 12.92 -21.52 -25.77
N GLU A 215 13.38 -21.21 -24.58
CA GLU A 215 13.52 -22.15 -23.48
C GLU A 215 12.13 -22.47 -22.92
N ARG A 216 11.89 -23.69 -22.45
CA ARG A 216 10.56 -24.12 -21.98
C ARG A 216 10.61 -24.84 -20.64
N ARG A 217 9.63 -24.55 -19.78
CA ARG A 217 9.38 -25.23 -18.51
C ARG A 217 7.91 -25.54 -18.32
N VAL A 218 7.62 -26.72 -17.79
CA VAL A 218 6.24 -27.18 -17.56
C VAL A 218 6.07 -27.57 -16.10
N SER A 219 5.00 -27.09 -15.47
CA SER A 219 4.56 -27.47 -14.12
C SER A 219 3.16 -28.12 -14.19
N GLY A 220 2.51 -28.30 -13.02
CA GLY A 220 1.15 -28.81 -12.95
C GLY A 220 0.18 -27.98 -13.79
N HIS A 221 0.25 -26.65 -13.65
CA HIS A 221 -0.75 -25.73 -14.18
C HIS A 221 -0.23 -24.76 -15.24
N PHE A 222 1.08 -24.71 -15.47
CA PHE A 222 1.69 -23.77 -16.40
C PHE A 222 2.60 -24.45 -17.43
N ASP A 223 2.57 -23.88 -18.63
CA ASP A 223 3.54 -24.11 -19.70
C ASP A 223 4.22 -22.77 -20.01
N ILE A 224 5.47 -22.61 -19.57
CA ILE A 224 6.19 -21.35 -19.65
C ILE A 224 7.30 -21.46 -20.68
N GLU A 225 7.27 -20.58 -21.67
CA GLU A 225 8.28 -20.44 -22.72
C GLU A 225 8.94 -19.07 -22.64
N GLY A 226 10.22 -18.95 -23.00
CA GLY A 226 10.82 -17.63 -23.09
C GLY A 226 12.26 -17.57 -23.59
N LYS A 227 12.73 -16.36 -23.87
CA LYS A 227 14.13 -16.04 -24.19
C LYS A 227 15.02 -15.90 -22.95
N LEU A 228 14.50 -16.26 -21.79
CA LEU A 228 15.16 -16.10 -20.50
C LEU A 228 15.94 -17.37 -20.13
N PRO A 229 17.00 -17.25 -19.31
CA PRO A 229 17.70 -18.41 -18.77
C PRO A 229 16.75 -19.34 -18.01
N GLN A 230 17.03 -20.65 -18.05
CA GLN A 230 16.22 -21.69 -17.36
C GLN A 230 15.99 -21.42 -15.86
N ALA A 231 16.97 -20.80 -15.17
CA ALA A 231 16.83 -20.44 -13.77
C ALA A 231 15.78 -19.34 -13.54
N GLU A 232 15.71 -18.36 -14.43
CA GLU A 232 14.69 -17.30 -14.36
C GLU A 232 13.32 -17.85 -14.74
N LEU A 233 13.22 -18.69 -15.77
CA LEU A 233 11.97 -19.38 -16.09
C LEU A 233 11.47 -20.22 -14.91
N ALA A 234 12.35 -20.89 -14.17
CA ALA A 234 11.96 -21.64 -12.98
C ALA A 234 11.40 -20.73 -11.88
N ARG A 235 11.98 -19.53 -11.70
CA ARG A 235 11.49 -18.52 -10.75
C ARG A 235 10.11 -17.99 -11.15
N ILE A 236 9.92 -17.72 -12.44
CA ILE A 236 8.62 -17.34 -13.00
C ILE A 236 7.60 -18.46 -12.78
N THR A 237 7.95 -19.72 -13.04
CA THR A 237 7.04 -20.86 -12.81
C THR A 237 6.62 -20.96 -11.34
N ARG A 238 7.55 -20.79 -10.39
CA ARG A 238 7.22 -20.74 -8.95
C ARG A 238 6.26 -19.61 -8.61
N ALA A 239 6.52 -18.41 -9.12
CA ALA A 239 5.63 -17.26 -8.96
C ALA A 239 4.23 -17.54 -9.50
N SER A 240 4.14 -18.17 -10.67
CA SER A 240 2.86 -18.53 -11.28
C SER A 240 2.04 -19.52 -10.45
N GLU A 241 2.69 -20.60 -9.99
CA GLU A 241 2.03 -21.61 -9.15
C GLU A 241 1.59 -21.03 -7.80
N THR A 242 2.42 -20.17 -7.21
CA THR A 242 2.11 -19.52 -5.93
C THR A 242 0.97 -18.51 -6.08
N ALA A 243 0.99 -17.69 -7.13
CA ALA A 243 -0.08 -16.76 -7.45
C ALA A 243 -1.42 -17.48 -7.65
N ARG A 244 -1.41 -18.62 -8.34
CA ARG A 244 -2.60 -19.46 -8.50
C ARG A 244 -3.10 -20.02 -7.17
N ALA A 245 -2.21 -20.52 -6.32
CA ALA A 245 -2.60 -21.05 -5.00
C ALA A 245 -3.20 -19.94 -4.11
N ALA A 246 -2.56 -18.76 -4.06
CA ALA A 246 -3.04 -17.61 -3.33
C ALA A 246 -4.41 -17.11 -3.84
N PHE A 247 -4.64 -17.15 -5.16
CA PHE A 247 -5.95 -16.85 -5.75
C PHE A 247 -7.02 -17.85 -5.29
N GLN A 248 -6.70 -19.15 -5.32
CA GLN A 248 -7.64 -20.20 -4.89
C GLN A 248 -8.02 -20.06 -3.42
N GLU A 249 -7.07 -19.69 -2.56
CA GLU A 249 -7.32 -19.40 -1.15
C GLU A 249 -8.19 -18.16 -0.98
N ALA A 250 -7.78 -17.02 -1.56
CA ALA A 250 -8.48 -15.73 -1.41
C ALA A 250 -9.94 -15.79 -1.88
N PHE A 251 -10.22 -16.50 -2.98
CA PHE A 251 -11.56 -16.64 -3.55
C PHE A 251 -12.26 -17.95 -3.16
N SER A 252 -11.63 -18.81 -2.36
CA SER A 252 -12.16 -20.13 -2.00
C SER A 252 -12.66 -20.92 -3.22
N ILE A 253 -11.86 -21.00 -4.29
CA ILE A 253 -12.27 -21.55 -5.59
C ILE A 253 -12.52 -23.05 -5.52
N GLU A 254 -13.71 -23.47 -5.97
CA GLU A 254 -14.09 -24.87 -6.12
C GLU A 254 -13.38 -25.55 -7.31
N GLU A 255 -13.14 -26.86 -7.21
CA GLU A 255 -12.47 -27.67 -8.25
C GLU A 255 -13.07 -27.44 -9.65
N LYS A 256 -14.40 -27.44 -9.75
CA LYS A 256 -15.13 -27.33 -11.03
C LYS A 256 -14.96 -25.98 -11.74
N ARG A 257 -14.48 -24.96 -11.04
CA ARG A 257 -14.23 -23.61 -11.58
C ARG A 257 -12.77 -23.39 -11.92
N ARG A 258 -11.91 -24.38 -11.72
CA ARG A 258 -10.49 -24.25 -12.02
C ARG A 258 -10.29 -24.08 -13.52
N VAL A 259 -9.51 -23.06 -13.86
CA VAL A 259 -8.94 -22.89 -15.18
C VAL A 259 -8.00 -24.06 -15.48
N GLY A 260 -8.00 -24.51 -16.73
CA GLY A 260 -7.05 -25.50 -17.22
C GLY A 260 -5.60 -25.00 -17.21
N ARG A 261 -4.72 -25.72 -17.90
CA ARG A 261 -3.32 -25.30 -18.02
C ARG A 261 -3.23 -23.97 -18.77
N MET A 262 -2.45 -23.04 -18.24
CA MET A 262 -2.17 -21.74 -18.84
C MET A 262 -0.80 -21.73 -19.51
N THR A 263 -0.65 -20.97 -20.59
CA THR A 263 0.62 -20.81 -21.29
C THR A 263 1.14 -19.38 -21.12
N ALA A 264 2.43 -19.21 -20.82
CA ALA A 264 3.05 -17.91 -20.63
C ALA A 264 4.31 -17.78 -21.49
N VAL A 265 4.48 -16.66 -22.19
CA VAL A 265 5.62 -16.40 -23.08
C VAL A 265 6.39 -15.17 -22.63
N PHE A 266 7.69 -15.29 -22.40
CA PHE A 266 8.55 -14.19 -21.95
C PHE A 266 9.61 -13.86 -22.97
N LEU A 267 9.53 -12.68 -23.57
CA LEU A 267 10.37 -12.29 -24.71
C LEU A 267 11.50 -11.36 -24.29
N GLY A 268 12.63 -11.47 -24.99
CA GLY A 268 13.88 -10.78 -24.63
C GLY A 268 14.10 -9.45 -25.35
N SER A 269 13.28 -9.13 -26.35
CA SER A 269 13.43 -7.90 -27.13
C SER A 269 12.11 -7.44 -27.75
N HIS A 270 12.02 -6.13 -28.07
CA HIS A 270 10.85 -5.58 -28.75
C HIS A 270 10.64 -6.24 -30.11
N ALA A 271 11.73 -6.57 -30.82
CA ALA A 271 11.66 -7.27 -32.09
C ALA A 271 11.06 -8.69 -31.97
N ASP A 272 11.36 -9.41 -30.88
CA ASP A 272 10.73 -10.70 -30.61
C ASP A 272 9.24 -10.53 -30.30
N HIS A 273 8.87 -9.50 -29.52
CA HIS A 273 7.48 -9.15 -29.23
C HIS A 273 6.67 -8.85 -30.50
N LEU A 274 7.16 -7.97 -31.37
CA LEU A 274 6.51 -7.69 -32.65
C LEU A 274 6.38 -8.93 -33.53
N ARG A 275 7.38 -9.82 -33.52
CA ARG A 275 7.33 -11.10 -34.24
C ARG A 275 6.27 -12.04 -33.67
N PHE A 276 6.18 -12.14 -32.35
CA PHE A 276 5.19 -12.95 -31.66
C PHE A 276 3.77 -12.47 -31.98
N LEU A 277 3.50 -11.17 -31.81
CA LEU A 277 2.21 -10.57 -32.19
C LEU A 277 1.87 -10.88 -33.65
N THR A 278 2.86 -10.82 -34.54
CA THR A 278 2.63 -11.02 -35.97
C THR A 278 2.25 -12.45 -36.34
N ARG A 279 2.81 -13.45 -35.64
CA ARG A 279 2.75 -14.86 -36.06
C ARG A 279 1.88 -15.75 -35.19
N CYS A 280 1.71 -15.40 -33.92
CA CYS A 280 1.09 -16.27 -32.91
C CYS A 280 -0.27 -15.77 -32.42
N THR A 281 -0.69 -14.58 -32.85
CA THR A 281 -1.92 -13.95 -32.36
C THR A 281 -2.91 -13.71 -33.48
N PRO A 282 -4.22 -13.91 -33.26
CA PRO A 282 -5.27 -13.64 -34.24
C PRO A 282 -5.68 -12.16 -34.25
N LEU A 283 -4.74 -11.24 -34.02
CA LEU A 283 -5.03 -9.80 -33.90
C LEU A 283 -5.19 -9.15 -35.26
N ASP A 284 -6.17 -8.23 -35.36
CA ASP A 284 -6.27 -7.31 -36.48
C ASP A 284 -5.13 -6.25 -36.46
N GLU A 285 -5.04 -5.43 -37.50
CA GLU A 285 -3.97 -4.42 -37.62
C GLU A 285 -4.04 -3.35 -36.52
N ARG A 286 -5.25 -2.95 -36.11
CA ARG A 286 -5.46 -1.92 -35.08
C ARG A 286 -5.09 -2.45 -33.70
N GLU A 287 -5.56 -3.64 -33.35
CA GLU A 287 -5.22 -4.31 -32.10
C GLU A 287 -3.72 -4.56 -32.03
N ARG A 288 -3.12 -5.05 -33.11
CA ARG A 288 -1.68 -5.29 -33.18
C ARG A 288 -0.88 -4.00 -32.99
N ALA A 289 -1.30 -2.89 -33.59
CA ALA A 289 -0.66 -1.59 -33.38
C ALA A 289 -0.78 -1.13 -31.91
N SER A 290 -1.93 -1.37 -31.28
CA SER A 290 -2.14 -1.09 -29.85
C SER A 290 -1.22 -1.93 -28.98
N TYR A 291 -1.15 -3.25 -29.20
CA TYR A 291 -0.30 -4.14 -28.43
C TYR A 291 1.19 -3.95 -28.72
N ALA A 292 1.58 -3.56 -29.93
CA ALA A 292 2.97 -3.23 -30.28
C ALA A 292 3.51 -2.01 -29.51
N ALA A 293 2.61 -1.10 -29.09
CA ALA A 293 2.93 0.02 -28.22
C ALA A 293 2.94 -0.38 -26.73
N LEU A 294 2.29 -1.50 -26.39
CA LEU A 294 2.31 -2.08 -25.04
C LEU A 294 3.49 -3.07 -24.89
N GLY A 295 3.84 -3.37 -23.65
CA GLY A 295 4.90 -4.34 -23.31
C GLY A 295 4.40 -5.78 -23.16
N GLY A 296 3.25 -6.14 -23.74
CA GLY A 296 2.68 -7.48 -23.53
C GLY A 296 1.32 -7.67 -24.18
N TRP A 297 0.83 -8.91 -24.13
CA TRP A 297 -0.44 -9.34 -24.72
C TRP A 297 -1.06 -10.50 -23.94
N SER A 298 -2.39 -10.68 -23.99
CA SER A 298 -3.05 -11.85 -23.41
C SER A 298 -4.32 -12.26 -24.16
N THR A 299 -4.65 -13.56 -24.10
CA THR A 299 -5.93 -14.13 -24.51
C THR A 299 -6.56 -14.95 -23.41
N PHE A 300 -7.89 -14.89 -23.36
CA PHE A 300 -8.68 -15.57 -22.34
C PHE A 300 -9.35 -16.87 -22.85
N GLN A 301 -9.46 -17.09 -24.18
CA GLN A 301 -10.09 -18.29 -24.77
C GLN A 301 -9.59 -18.56 -26.21
N PRO A 302 -9.59 -19.83 -26.70
CA PRO A 302 -9.93 -21.09 -25.99
C PRO A 302 -8.78 -21.63 -25.12
N SER A 303 -7.54 -21.18 -25.34
CA SER A 303 -6.40 -21.40 -24.45
C SER A 303 -6.02 -20.08 -23.79
N ILE A 304 -5.81 -20.13 -22.47
CA ILE A 304 -5.32 -18.96 -21.73
C ILE A 304 -3.83 -18.83 -22.02
N THR A 305 -3.47 -17.78 -22.75
CA THR A 305 -2.09 -17.49 -23.13
C THR A 305 -1.80 -16.04 -22.81
N PHE A 306 -0.63 -15.75 -22.25
CA PHE A 306 -0.15 -14.38 -22.12
C PHE A 306 1.32 -14.25 -22.50
N GLU A 307 1.70 -13.06 -22.92
CA GLU A 307 3.04 -12.69 -23.35
C GLU A 307 3.49 -11.42 -22.62
N VAL A 308 4.76 -11.40 -22.22
CA VAL A 308 5.39 -10.28 -21.52
C VAL A 308 6.74 -9.96 -22.14
N TRP A 309 6.96 -8.67 -22.40
CA TRP A 309 8.23 -8.10 -22.80
C TRP A 309 8.53 -6.80 -22.04
N ALA A 310 9.79 -6.59 -21.69
CA ALA A 310 10.27 -5.32 -21.15
C ALA A 310 11.65 -5.00 -21.73
N ALA A 311 11.93 -3.72 -21.97
CA ALA A 311 13.19 -3.28 -22.56
C ALA A 311 14.37 -3.42 -21.59
N ASP A 312 14.17 -3.06 -20.32
CA ASP A 312 15.18 -3.15 -19.26
C ASP A 312 14.50 -3.56 -17.94
N PRO A 313 14.11 -4.84 -17.80
CA PRO A 313 13.39 -5.32 -16.63
C PRO A 313 14.29 -5.33 -15.40
N ALA A 314 13.84 -4.67 -14.33
CA ALA A 314 14.47 -4.81 -13.02
C ALA A 314 14.49 -6.29 -12.56
N PRO A 315 15.46 -6.70 -11.73
CA PRO A 315 15.42 -8.03 -11.10
C PRO A 315 14.07 -8.25 -10.40
N GLY A 316 13.44 -9.39 -10.65
CA GLY A 316 12.09 -9.66 -10.13
C GLY A 316 10.96 -9.44 -11.14
N TYR A 317 11.17 -8.57 -12.14
CA TYR A 317 10.07 -8.04 -12.94
C TYR A 317 9.21 -9.11 -13.61
N TYR A 318 9.81 -10.08 -14.30
CA TYR A 318 9.01 -11.09 -15.02
C TYR A 318 8.26 -12.05 -14.09
N ALA A 319 8.82 -12.38 -12.94
CA ALA A 319 8.13 -13.20 -11.93
C ALA A 319 6.91 -12.45 -11.36
N GLU A 320 7.08 -11.16 -11.08
CA GLU A 320 6.00 -10.27 -10.66
C GLU A 320 4.94 -10.11 -11.77
N ALA A 321 5.37 -9.90 -13.01
CA ALA A 321 4.46 -9.72 -14.14
C ALA A 321 3.63 -10.97 -14.40
N SER A 322 4.24 -12.15 -14.24
CA SER A 322 3.53 -13.42 -14.29
C SER A 322 2.44 -13.50 -13.23
N ALA A 323 2.77 -13.21 -11.96
CA ALA A 323 1.78 -13.24 -10.88
C ALA A 323 0.65 -12.24 -11.09
N HIS A 324 0.97 -11.02 -11.53
CA HIS A 324 0.01 -9.97 -11.85
C HIS A 324 -0.96 -10.41 -12.97
N LEU A 325 -0.44 -10.93 -14.09
CA LEU A 325 -1.28 -11.39 -15.20
C LEU A 325 -2.11 -12.62 -14.84
N ILE A 326 -1.55 -13.54 -14.04
CA ILE A 326 -2.29 -14.70 -13.55
C ILE A 326 -3.48 -14.28 -12.69
N ALA A 327 -3.36 -13.21 -11.91
CA ALA A 327 -4.47 -12.65 -11.16
C ALA A 327 -5.64 -12.26 -12.08
N HIS A 328 -5.37 -11.55 -13.18
CA HIS A 328 -6.37 -11.20 -14.20
C HIS A 328 -6.98 -12.42 -14.86
N LEU A 329 -6.13 -13.35 -15.32
CA LEU A 329 -6.54 -14.54 -16.05
C LEU A 329 -7.40 -15.48 -15.21
N LEU A 330 -7.06 -15.66 -13.94
CA LEU A 330 -7.86 -16.47 -13.02
C LEU A 330 -9.17 -15.79 -12.64
N LEU A 331 -9.17 -14.47 -12.46
CA LEU A 331 -10.40 -13.70 -12.21
C LEU A 331 -11.40 -13.85 -13.36
N VAL A 332 -10.94 -13.62 -14.60
CA VAL A 332 -11.78 -13.81 -15.80
C VAL A 332 -12.14 -15.28 -16.00
N GLY A 333 -11.18 -16.19 -15.89
CA GLY A 333 -11.36 -17.60 -16.22
C GLY A 333 -12.23 -18.37 -15.22
N CYS A 334 -12.02 -18.18 -13.91
CA CYS A 334 -12.76 -18.92 -12.88
C CYS A 334 -14.22 -18.47 -12.76
N PHE A 335 -14.47 -17.18 -13.02
CA PHE A 335 -15.80 -16.57 -12.89
C PHE A 335 -16.47 -16.30 -14.25
N LYS A 336 -15.79 -16.54 -15.38
CA LYS A 336 -16.29 -16.28 -16.74
C LYS A 336 -16.77 -14.84 -16.94
N LEU A 337 -16.06 -13.89 -16.34
CA LEU A 337 -16.38 -12.47 -16.43
C LEU A 337 -16.15 -11.98 -17.86
N LYS A 338 -17.15 -11.32 -18.45
CA LYS A 338 -17.01 -10.71 -19.78
C LYS A 338 -16.19 -9.43 -19.73
N ASP A 339 -16.57 -8.54 -18.81
CA ASP A 339 -15.98 -7.22 -18.64
C ASP A 339 -15.79 -6.93 -17.14
N PRO A 340 -14.75 -7.50 -16.49
CA PRO A 340 -14.55 -7.27 -15.07
C PRO A 340 -14.23 -5.78 -14.80
N PRO A 341 -14.75 -5.18 -13.72
CA PRO A 341 -14.43 -3.80 -13.37
C PRO A 341 -12.92 -3.58 -13.22
N ALA A 342 -12.40 -2.47 -13.76
CA ALA A 342 -10.97 -2.18 -13.76
C ALA A 342 -10.37 -2.12 -12.34
N TRP A 343 -11.13 -1.58 -11.38
CA TRP A 343 -10.71 -1.53 -9.98
C TRP A 343 -10.48 -2.93 -9.39
N LEU A 344 -11.29 -3.91 -9.76
CA LEU A 344 -11.18 -5.27 -9.24
C LEU A 344 -9.99 -5.98 -9.88
N GLN A 345 -9.84 -5.85 -11.20
CA GLN A 345 -8.72 -6.41 -11.96
C GLN A 345 -7.38 -5.89 -11.42
N GLU A 346 -7.15 -4.58 -11.55
CA GLU A 346 -5.90 -3.97 -11.13
C GLU A 346 -5.74 -4.06 -9.62
N GLY A 347 -6.77 -3.73 -8.84
CA GLY A 347 -6.68 -3.75 -7.38
C GLY A 347 -6.24 -5.09 -6.81
N TYR A 348 -6.78 -6.20 -7.34
CA TYR A 348 -6.38 -7.54 -6.91
C TYR A 348 -5.00 -7.95 -7.44
N ALA A 349 -4.67 -7.62 -8.70
CA ALA A 349 -3.36 -7.91 -9.26
C ALA A 349 -2.22 -7.16 -8.55
N PHE A 350 -2.45 -5.89 -8.18
CA PHE A 350 -1.57 -5.08 -7.33
C PHE A 350 -1.44 -5.68 -5.92
N TRP A 351 -2.57 -6.05 -5.30
CA TRP A 351 -2.58 -6.72 -4.01
C TRP A 351 -1.71 -7.98 -4.01
N LEU A 352 -1.89 -8.86 -5.00
CA LEU A 352 -1.13 -10.11 -5.08
C LEU A 352 0.35 -9.86 -5.35
N SER A 353 0.68 -8.92 -6.24
CA SER A 353 2.07 -8.55 -6.55
C SER A 353 2.80 -8.05 -5.31
N ASP A 354 2.18 -7.16 -4.54
CA ASP A 354 2.73 -6.68 -3.28
C ASP A 354 2.96 -7.84 -2.30
N ARG A 355 1.97 -8.72 -2.11
CA ARG A 355 2.06 -9.83 -1.15
C ARG A 355 3.22 -10.78 -1.45
N LEU A 356 3.51 -11.03 -2.73
CA LEU A 356 4.55 -11.97 -3.16
C LEU A 356 5.93 -11.32 -3.29
N PHE A 357 6.01 -10.04 -3.70
CA PHE A 357 7.27 -9.42 -4.10
C PHE A 357 7.65 -8.18 -3.31
N SER A 358 6.79 -7.73 -2.39
CA SER A 358 6.93 -6.42 -1.73
C SER A 358 7.11 -5.27 -2.73
N ALA A 359 6.58 -5.45 -3.95
CA ALA A 359 6.64 -4.52 -5.07
C ALA A 359 5.34 -4.62 -5.90
N ALA A 360 4.98 -3.52 -6.57
CA ALA A 360 3.87 -3.49 -7.51
C ALA A 360 4.20 -2.57 -8.70
N ARG A 361 5.25 -2.97 -9.43
CA ARG A 361 5.84 -2.31 -10.59
C ARG A 361 5.09 -2.61 -11.88
N VAL A 362 4.41 -3.75 -11.96
CA VAL A 362 3.72 -4.19 -13.17
C VAL A 362 2.36 -3.51 -13.28
N ARG A 363 2.05 -3.02 -14.48
CA ARG A 363 0.79 -2.35 -14.81
C ARG A 363 0.29 -2.88 -16.14
N CYS A 364 -1.01 -3.12 -16.27
CA CYS A 364 -1.60 -3.56 -17.53
C CYS A 364 -2.15 -2.41 -18.40
N THR A 365 -2.05 -1.16 -17.96
CA THR A 365 -2.47 0.03 -18.71
C THR A 365 -1.31 0.72 -19.41
N ASP A 366 -1.60 1.40 -20.52
CA ASP A 366 -0.63 2.22 -21.25
C ASP A 366 -0.01 3.33 -20.37
N GLN A 367 1.31 3.24 -20.13
CA GLN A 367 2.04 4.21 -19.32
C GLN A 367 2.16 5.58 -20.01
N THR A 368 2.09 5.64 -21.33
CA THR A 368 2.23 6.90 -22.09
C THR A 368 1.03 7.83 -21.91
N ARG A 369 -0.13 7.28 -21.55
CA ARG A 369 -1.33 8.05 -21.18
C ARG A 369 -1.35 8.47 -19.72
N ASN A 370 -0.56 7.80 -18.88
CA ASN A 370 -0.51 7.97 -17.43
C ASN A 370 0.83 8.56 -16.96
N THR A 371 1.41 9.50 -17.73
CA THR A 371 2.69 10.18 -17.44
C THR A 371 2.59 11.20 -16.29
N GLY A 372 2.16 10.73 -15.11
CA GLY A 372 2.48 11.39 -13.85
C GLY A 372 3.97 11.15 -13.51
N PRO A 373 4.71 12.13 -12.99
CA PRO A 373 6.16 12.07 -12.83
C PRO A 373 6.70 11.13 -11.73
N ASP A 374 5.94 10.13 -11.25
CA ASP A 374 6.23 9.52 -9.95
C ASP A 374 6.55 8.02 -9.99
N ALA A 375 7.83 7.71 -9.74
CA ALA A 375 8.35 6.42 -9.26
C ALA A 375 7.81 6.03 -7.85
N ARG A 376 6.74 6.67 -7.36
CA ARG A 376 6.22 6.51 -5.99
C ARG A 376 5.40 5.25 -5.80
N ALA A 377 4.79 4.71 -6.84
CA ALA A 377 3.98 3.50 -6.73
C ALA A 377 4.80 2.20 -6.67
N ASP A 378 6.09 2.28 -6.98
CA ASP A 378 6.94 1.08 -7.09
C ASP A 378 7.31 0.50 -5.71
N SER A 379 7.07 1.24 -4.62
CA SER A 379 7.33 0.79 -3.25
C SER A 379 6.04 0.60 -2.45
N THR A 380 5.90 -0.60 -1.90
CA THR A 380 4.75 -1.06 -1.10
C THR A 380 4.56 -0.27 0.20
N LEU A 381 5.62 0.34 0.72
CA LEU A 381 5.53 1.22 1.89
C LEU A 381 5.03 2.62 1.53
N LEU A 382 5.19 3.04 0.27
CA LEU A 382 4.84 4.39 -0.15
C LEU A 382 3.36 4.52 -0.48
N TRP A 383 2.68 3.50 -1.02
CA TRP A 383 1.26 3.63 -1.36
C TRP A 383 0.39 3.87 -0.12
N ARG A 384 0.64 3.18 0.99
CA ARG A 384 -0.06 3.35 2.28
C ARG A 384 0.10 4.76 2.82
N ARG A 385 1.32 5.29 2.76
CA ARG A 385 1.65 6.65 3.17
C ARG A 385 0.98 7.68 2.26
N ASP A 386 1.08 7.49 0.96
CA ASP A 386 0.61 8.44 -0.06
C ASP A 386 -0.92 8.48 -0.10
N LEU A 387 -1.60 7.35 0.07
CA LEU A 387 -3.05 7.25 0.18
C LEU A 387 -3.56 7.93 1.47
N ARG A 388 -2.88 7.73 2.61
CA ARG A 388 -3.18 8.47 3.86
C ARG A 388 -3.00 9.96 3.71
N ARG A 389 -1.92 10.38 3.07
CA ARG A 389 -1.68 11.79 2.76
C ARG A 389 -2.82 12.30 1.88
N GLY A 390 -3.19 11.55 0.84
CA GLY A 390 -4.29 11.86 -0.07
C GLY A 390 -5.60 12.12 0.67
N LEU A 391 -5.98 11.19 1.55
CA LEU A 391 -7.18 11.31 2.39
C LEU A 391 -7.15 12.54 3.31
N ARG A 392 -6.03 12.80 4.00
CA ARG A 392 -5.91 13.98 4.88
C ARG A 392 -5.94 15.28 4.11
N GLU A 393 -5.42 15.29 2.89
CA GLU A 393 -5.37 16.46 2.02
C GLU A 393 -6.64 16.61 1.16
N GLY A 394 -7.57 15.66 1.21
CA GLY A 394 -8.75 15.62 0.33
C GLY A 394 -8.38 15.48 -1.16
N THR A 395 -7.24 14.86 -1.45
CA THR A 395 -6.73 14.63 -2.82
C THR A 395 -6.82 13.18 -3.26
N ASP A 396 -7.34 12.27 -2.42
CA ASP A 396 -7.61 10.91 -2.85
C ASP A 396 -8.75 10.88 -3.89
N PRO A 397 -8.67 10.03 -4.92
CA PRO A 397 -9.72 9.94 -5.93
C PRO A 397 -11.05 9.56 -5.32
N ASP A 398 -12.13 10.20 -5.75
CA ASP A 398 -13.48 9.86 -5.30
C ASP A 398 -13.82 8.37 -5.56
N MET A 399 -14.51 7.71 -4.62
CA MET A 399 -14.81 6.27 -4.70
C MET A 399 -15.69 5.93 -5.91
N ARG A 400 -16.64 6.81 -6.27
CA ARG A 400 -17.46 6.63 -7.47
C ARG A 400 -16.60 6.67 -8.74
N THR A 401 -15.63 7.55 -8.78
CA THR A 401 -14.66 7.64 -9.88
C THR A 401 -13.87 6.34 -10.01
N VAL A 402 -13.36 5.79 -8.91
CA VAL A 402 -12.59 4.53 -8.92
C VAL A 402 -13.45 3.34 -9.37
N LEU A 403 -14.64 3.17 -8.79
CA LEU A 403 -15.50 2.01 -9.09
C LEU A 403 -16.06 2.01 -10.51
N ARG A 404 -16.22 3.18 -11.13
CA ARG A 404 -16.74 3.34 -12.50
C ARG A 404 -15.68 3.52 -13.56
N ALA A 405 -14.41 3.60 -13.17
CA ALA A 405 -13.32 3.78 -14.12
C ALA A 405 -13.27 2.60 -15.10
N ARG A 406 -13.12 2.92 -16.38
CA ARG A 406 -12.69 1.93 -17.37
C ARG A 406 -11.20 1.68 -17.19
N PHE A 407 -10.73 0.59 -17.78
CA PHE A 407 -9.33 0.18 -17.68
C PHE A 407 -8.36 1.30 -18.10
N ASP A 408 -8.62 1.94 -19.24
CA ASP A 408 -7.82 3.07 -19.77
C ASP A 408 -7.94 4.37 -18.97
N ASP A 409 -8.98 4.51 -18.13
CA ASP A 409 -9.25 5.73 -17.35
C ASP A 409 -8.70 5.61 -15.91
N LEU A 410 -8.21 4.43 -15.51
CA LEU A 410 -7.72 4.18 -14.17
C LEU A 410 -6.31 4.77 -14.01
N LYS A 411 -6.26 5.96 -13.40
CA LYS A 411 -5.01 6.63 -13.05
C LYS A 411 -4.31 5.96 -11.87
N LEU A 412 -3.03 6.28 -11.67
CA LEU A 412 -2.20 5.64 -10.64
C LEU A 412 -2.76 5.78 -9.21
N ASP A 413 -3.27 6.95 -8.86
CA ASP A 413 -3.96 7.20 -7.59
C ASP A 413 -5.22 6.35 -7.44
N SER A 414 -6.00 6.21 -8.51
CA SER A 414 -7.19 5.35 -8.55
C SER A 414 -6.81 3.86 -8.45
N MET A 415 -5.69 3.43 -9.06
CA MET A 415 -5.15 2.07 -8.92
C MET A 415 -4.74 1.79 -7.48
N VAL A 416 -4.00 2.70 -6.85
CA VAL A 416 -3.58 2.57 -5.45
C VAL A 416 -4.80 2.52 -4.51
N LYS A 417 -5.84 3.30 -4.80
CA LYS A 417 -7.11 3.22 -4.05
C LYS A 417 -7.86 1.91 -4.31
N ALA A 418 -7.90 1.43 -5.55
CA ALA A 418 -8.51 0.15 -5.90
C ALA A 418 -7.82 -1.03 -5.20
N TRP A 419 -6.48 -1.02 -5.16
CA TRP A 419 -5.69 -1.97 -4.39
C TRP A 419 -6.02 -1.89 -2.90
N SER A 420 -6.01 -0.70 -2.30
CA SER A 420 -6.41 -0.50 -0.90
C SER A 420 -7.81 -1.02 -0.60
N LEU A 421 -8.75 -0.82 -1.52
CA LEU A 421 -10.12 -1.32 -1.40
C LEU A 421 -10.16 -2.86 -1.38
N VAL A 422 -9.38 -3.52 -2.25
CA VAL A 422 -9.27 -4.98 -2.26
C VAL A 422 -8.64 -5.50 -0.97
N ASP A 423 -7.57 -4.86 -0.47
CA ASP A 423 -6.93 -5.23 0.80
C ASP A 423 -7.93 -5.15 1.96
N TRP A 424 -8.71 -4.07 2.03
CA TRP A 424 -9.77 -3.90 3.03
C TRP A 424 -10.85 -4.99 2.94
N ILE A 425 -11.33 -5.31 1.74
CA ILE A 425 -12.36 -6.34 1.55
C ILE A 425 -11.81 -7.71 1.98
N LEU A 426 -10.61 -8.08 1.55
CA LEU A 426 -10.00 -9.37 1.91
C LEU A 426 -9.73 -9.49 3.41
N GLU A 427 -9.42 -8.39 4.09
CA GLU A 427 -9.20 -8.39 5.53
C GLU A 427 -10.51 -8.45 6.33
N THR A 428 -11.54 -7.73 5.90
CA THR A 428 -12.76 -7.53 6.73
C THR A 428 -13.93 -8.43 6.35
N LYS A 429 -14.06 -8.78 5.07
CA LYS A 429 -15.15 -9.56 4.48
C LYS A 429 -14.67 -10.33 3.24
N PRO A 430 -13.73 -11.29 3.36
CA PRO A 430 -13.15 -11.99 2.22
C PRO A 430 -14.20 -12.67 1.32
N GLU A 431 -15.29 -13.17 1.91
CA GLU A 431 -16.41 -13.77 1.18
C GLU A 431 -17.11 -12.79 0.23
N ALA A 432 -17.07 -11.48 0.52
CA ALA A 432 -17.67 -10.45 -0.32
C ALA A 432 -16.96 -10.35 -1.67
N LEU A 433 -15.65 -10.58 -1.74
CA LEU A 433 -14.91 -10.50 -3.01
C LEU A 433 -15.30 -11.63 -3.98
N ARG A 434 -15.44 -12.86 -3.46
CA ARG A 434 -15.95 -14.00 -4.22
C ARG A 434 -17.41 -13.79 -4.62
N GLY A 435 -18.27 -13.43 -3.66
CA GLY A 435 -19.69 -13.16 -3.92
C GLY A 435 -19.88 -12.06 -4.96
N TYR A 436 -19.00 -11.07 -4.95
CA TYR A 436 -19.01 -10.00 -5.94
C TYR A 436 -18.69 -10.51 -7.35
N ALA A 437 -17.62 -11.29 -7.51
CA ALA A 437 -17.27 -11.89 -8.79
C ALA A 437 -18.36 -12.86 -9.30
N ASP A 438 -19.02 -13.61 -8.41
CA ASP A 438 -20.17 -14.45 -8.75
C ASP A 438 -21.34 -13.63 -9.32
N ARG A 439 -21.71 -12.54 -8.66
CA ARG A 439 -22.80 -11.66 -9.11
C ARG A 439 -22.49 -10.98 -10.45
N LEU A 440 -21.23 -10.57 -10.65
CA LEU A 440 -20.79 -10.03 -11.94
C LEU A 440 -20.92 -11.06 -13.08
N ALA A 441 -20.63 -12.34 -12.79
CA ALA A 441 -20.78 -13.42 -13.75
C ALA A 441 -22.24 -13.64 -14.15
N ASP A 442 -23.16 -13.43 -13.20
CA ASP A 442 -24.61 -13.53 -13.41
C ASP A 442 -25.20 -12.27 -14.09
N GLY A 443 -24.40 -11.22 -14.29
CA GLY A 443 -24.79 -9.99 -14.98
C GLY A 443 -25.41 -8.93 -14.08
N ASP A 444 -25.24 -9.05 -12.76
CA ASP A 444 -25.76 -8.06 -11.82
C ASP A 444 -25.06 -6.70 -11.96
N PRO A 445 -25.75 -5.59 -11.64
CA PRO A 445 -25.15 -4.27 -11.59
C PRO A 445 -23.96 -4.22 -10.62
N ALA A 446 -22.79 -3.88 -11.18
CA ALA A 446 -21.50 -4.00 -10.50
C ALA A 446 -21.36 -3.15 -9.24
N VAL A 447 -22.07 -2.04 -9.06
CA VAL A 447 -21.90 -1.22 -7.85
C VAL A 447 -22.84 -1.68 -6.75
N GLU A 448 -24.09 -1.92 -7.11
CA GLU A 448 -25.17 -2.34 -6.23
C GLU A 448 -24.84 -3.71 -5.60
N ALA A 449 -24.29 -4.63 -6.39
CA ALA A 449 -23.83 -5.92 -5.89
C ALA A 449 -22.74 -5.78 -4.82
N LEU A 450 -21.78 -4.88 -5.03
CA LEU A 450 -20.71 -4.60 -4.06
C LEU A 450 -21.28 -3.98 -2.78
N PHE A 451 -22.18 -3.01 -2.91
CA PHE A 451 -22.80 -2.30 -1.79
C PHE A 451 -23.57 -3.25 -0.88
N GLU A 452 -24.40 -4.12 -1.46
CA GLU A 452 -25.15 -5.12 -0.71
C GLU A 452 -24.22 -6.07 0.07
N LEU A 453 -23.19 -6.62 -0.60
CA LEU A 453 -22.24 -7.54 0.04
C LEU A 453 -21.45 -6.88 1.17
N LEU A 454 -21.10 -5.60 1.01
CA LEU A 454 -20.41 -4.84 2.05
C LEU A 454 -21.35 -4.25 3.11
N GLY A 455 -22.67 -4.29 2.88
CA GLY A 455 -23.69 -3.72 3.74
C GLY A 455 -23.58 -2.19 3.86
N VAL A 456 -23.32 -1.52 2.73
CA VAL A 456 -23.29 -0.05 2.60
C VAL A 456 -24.40 0.38 1.64
N GLU A 457 -24.92 1.61 1.80
CA GLU A 457 -26.05 2.08 1.00
C GLU A 457 -25.60 2.81 -0.28
N ASP A 458 -24.46 3.49 -0.22
CA ASP A 458 -23.96 4.34 -1.30
C ASP A 458 -22.43 4.48 -1.31
N TYR A 459 -21.92 5.31 -2.22
CA TYR A 459 -20.49 5.60 -2.35
C TYR A 459 -19.90 6.29 -1.11
N ASP A 460 -20.67 7.14 -0.43
CA ASP A 460 -20.18 7.90 0.72
C ASP A 460 -20.06 6.99 1.94
N GLY A 461 -21.00 6.06 2.11
CA GLY A 461 -20.94 4.97 3.09
C GLY A 461 -19.75 4.04 2.84
N LEU A 462 -19.50 3.69 1.58
CA LEU A 462 -18.32 2.91 1.19
C LEU A 462 -17.01 3.67 1.50
N GLN A 463 -16.89 4.92 1.04
CA GLN A 463 -15.75 5.79 1.27
C GLN A 463 -15.45 5.93 2.76
N SER A 464 -16.49 6.20 3.57
CA SER A 464 -16.35 6.44 5.00
C SER A 464 -15.87 5.20 5.75
N ARG A 465 -16.40 4.01 5.43
CA ARG A 465 -15.96 2.76 6.07
C ARG A 465 -14.54 2.37 5.67
N TRP A 466 -14.21 2.48 4.39
CA TRP A 466 -12.86 2.24 3.89
C TRP A 466 -11.85 3.22 4.51
N ALA A 467 -12.17 4.52 4.57
CA ALA A 467 -11.31 5.53 5.17
C ALA A 467 -11.12 5.31 6.68
N ALA A 468 -12.16 4.85 7.39
CA ALA A 468 -12.07 4.51 8.81
C ALA A 468 -11.13 3.30 9.04
N TRP A 469 -11.26 2.25 8.24
CA TRP A 469 -10.32 1.12 8.27
C TRP A 469 -8.89 1.57 8.00
N LEU A 470 -8.70 2.42 6.98
CA LEU A 470 -7.37 2.95 6.65
C LEU A 470 -6.82 3.86 7.76
N ALA A 471 -7.66 4.55 8.52
CA ALA A 471 -7.19 5.34 9.67
C ALA A 471 -6.76 4.45 10.85
N GLU A 472 -7.35 3.27 11.01
CA GLU A 472 -7.01 2.32 12.08
C GLU A 472 -5.72 1.54 11.78
N LYS A 473 -5.54 1.06 10.54
CA LYS A 473 -4.47 0.11 10.20
C LYS A 473 -3.07 0.71 10.14
N LEU A 474 -3.00 2.04 10.17
CA LEU A 474 -1.98 2.73 9.42
C LEU A 474 -1.60 4.00 10.18
#